data_AF-A0A848Z9I1-F1
#
_entry.id   AF-A0A848Z9I1-F1
#
_cell.length_a   1.000
_cell.length_b   1.000
_cell.length_c   1.000
_cell.angle_alpha   90.00
_cell.angle_beta   90.00
_cell.angle_gamma   90.00
#
_symmetry.space_group_name_H-M   'P 1'
#
loop_
_entity.id
_entity.type
_entity.pdbx_description
1 polymer ?
#
loop_
_entity_poly.entity_id
_entity_poly.type
_entity_poly.pdbx_seq_one_letter_code
_entity_poly.pdbx_strand_id
1 'polypeptide(L)' 'MAEKLIERMATATGGDPRRIAALIETAPERYRGYTVPKKEPGKTRLIAEPPADLKRLQRWFAAQYLARLPVHRAA' A
#
# COMPACT_ATOMS: atom_id res chain seq x y z
N MET A 1 -4.45 4.99 -18.99
CA MET A 1 -4.23 5.85 -17.79
C MET A 1 -3.40 5.13 -16.73
N ALA A 2 -3.72 3.86 -16.41
CA ALA A 2 -2.98 3.04 -15.44
C ALA A 2 -1.53 2.71 -15.88
N GLU A 3 -1.27 2.44 -17.17
CA GLU A 3 0.09 2.22 -17.71
C GLU A 3 1.04 3.38 -17.37
N LYS A 4 0.61 4.62 -17.62
CA LYS A 4 1.39 5.82 -17.30
C LYS A 4 1.68 5.96 -15.79
N LEU A 5 0.82 5.44 -14.92
CA LEU A 5 1.05 5.47 -13.48
C LEU A 5 2.08 4.41 -13.06
N ILE A 6 1.94 3.19 -13.58
CA ILE A 6 2.85 2.07 -13.29
C ILE A 6 4.27 2.43 -13.76
N GLU A 7 4.41 3.02 -14.95
CA GLU A 7 5.70 3.52 -15.45
C GLU A 7 6.31 4.57 -14.51
N ARG A 8 5.52 5.56 -14.07
CA ARG A 8 6.00 6.59 -13.14
C ARG A 8 6.42 6.01 -11.79
N MET A 9 5.68 5.02 -11.28
CA MET A 9 6.04 4.30 -10.06
C MET A 9 7.35 3.53 -10.24
N ALA A 10 7.53 2.87 -11.39
CA ALA A 10 8.72 2.10 -11.72
C ALA A 10 9.95 3.01 -11.75
N THR A 11 9.89 4.10 -12.50
CA THR A 11 10.98 5.10 -12.55
C THR A 11 11.29 5.66 -11.16
N ALA A 12 10.28 6.03 -10.38
CA ALA A 12 10.52 6.71 -9.12
C ALA A 12 10.97 5.79 -7.96
N THR A 13 10.67 4.49 -8.06
CA THR A 13 11.06 3.50 -7.04
C THR A 13 12.22 2.60 -7.46
N GLY A 14 12.77 2.81 -8.67
CA GLY A 14 13.88 2.03 -9.22
C GLY A 14 13.48 0.61 -9.62
N GLY A 15 12.23 0.40 -10.03
CA GLY A 15 11.66 -0.90 -10.38
C GLY A 15 11.39 -1.06 -11.88
N ASP A 16 11.05 -2.28 -12.27
CA ASP A 16 10.55 -2.62 -13.61
C ASP A 16 9.01 -2.47 -13.66
N PRO A 17 8.42 -1.78 -14.65
CA PRO A 17 6.97 -1.63 -14.78
C PRO A 17 6.19 -2.95 -14.74
N ARG A 18 6.70 -4.02 -15.38
CA ARG A 18 6.02 -5.32 -15.38
C ARG A 18 6.02 -5.95 -13.99
N ARG A 19 7.16 -5.88 -13.28
CA ARG A 19 7.25 -6.29 -11.89
C ARG A 19 6.31 -5.50 -10.98
N ILE A 20 6.18 -4.19 -11.18
CA ILE A 20 5.25 -3.37 -10.40
C ILE A 20 3.80 -3.76 -10.68
N ALA A 21 3.43 -3.98 -11.95
CA ALA A 21 2.09 -4.45 -12.31
C ALA A 21 1.76 -5.77 -11.59
N ALA A 22 2.64 -6.77 -11.70
CA ALA A 22 2.47 -8.05 -11.02
C ALA A 22 2.42 -7.91 -9.49
N LEU A 23 3.21 -7.00 -8.90
CA LEU A 23 3.20 -6.72 -7.47
C LEU A 23 1.88 -6.07 -7.02
N ILE A 24 1.28 -5.21 -7.85
CA ILE A 24 -0.02 -4.59 -7.59
C ILE A 24 -1.13 -5.65 -7.69
N GLU A 25 -1.12 -6.48 -8.73
CA GLU A 25 -2.09 -7.55 -8.94
C GLU A 25 -2.09 -8.55 -7.77
N THR A 26 -0.90 -8.93 -7.30
CA THR A 26 -0.74 -9.88 -6.20
C THR A 26 -0.66 -9.22 -4.82
N ALA A 27 -0.88 -7.90 -4.72
CA ALA A 27 -0.73 -7.15 -3.48
C ALA A 27 -1.59 -7.69 -2.32
N PRO A 28 -2.89 -8.00 -2.49
CA PRO A 28 -3.75 -8.42 -1.37
C PRO A 28 -3.25 -9.69 -0.67
N GLU A 29 -2.76 -10.66 -1.44
CA GLU A 29 -2.30 -11.96 -0.95
C GLU A 29 -0.96 -11.88 -0.20
N ARG A 30 -0.20 -10.79 -0.40
CA ARG A 30 1.13 -10.61 0.16
C ARG A 30 1.15 -10.03 1.58
N TYR A 31 0.01 -9.55 2.08
CA TYR A 31 -0.06 -8.98 3.41
C TYR A 31 0.15 -10.06 4.47
N ARG A 32 1.03 -9.78 5.43
CA ARG A 32 1.24 -10.66 6.59
C ARG A 32 0.21 -10.32 7.65
N GLY A 33 -0.66 -11.27 7.94
CA GLY A 33 -1.63 -11.16 9.03
C GLY A 33 -1.00 -11.54 10.37
N TYR A 34 -1.20 -10.73 11.40
CA TYR A 34 -0.92 -11.11 12.79
C TYR A 34 -2.02 -10.62 13.71
N THR A 35 -2.25 -11.33 14.81
CA THR A 35 -3.24 -10.96 15.81
C THR A 35 -2.58 -10.18 16.94
N VAL A 36 -3.22 -9.09 17.36
CA VAL A 36 -2.82 -8.35 18.56
C VAL A 36 -4.00 -8.23 19.52
N PRO A 37 -3.79 -8.24 20.83
CA PRO A 37 -4.86 -8.08 21.79
C PRO A 37 -5.54 -6.71 21.65
N LYS A 38 -6.87 -6.69 21.83
CA LYS A 38 -7.63 -5.45 22.05
C LYS A 38 -7.56 -5.07 23.53
N LYS A 39 -7.95 -3.83 23.85
CA LYS A 39 -8.06 -3.38 25.24
C LYS A 39 -9.05 -4.21 26.05
N GLU A 40 -10.09 -4.71 25.39
CA GLU A 40 -11.09 -5.61 25.98
C GLU A 40 -10.49 -7.01 26.20
N PRO A 41 -10.63 -7.59 27.41
CA PRO A 41 -10.17 -8.94 27.71
C PRO A 41 -10.73 -9.98 26.74
N GLY A 42 -9.89 -10.93 26.34
CA GLY A 42 -10.29 -12.04 25.46
C GLY A 42 -10.54 -11.68 24.00
N LYS A 43 -10.40 -10.41 23.60
CA LYS A 43 -10.59 -9.98 22.21
C LYS A 43 -9.26 -9.71 21.51
N THR A 44 -9.19 -10.07 20.23
CA THR A 44 -8.04 -9.80 19.35
C THR A 44 -8.47 -8.98 18.14
N ARG A 45 -7.51 -8.34 17.47
CA ARG A 45 -7.69 -7.73 16.14
C ARG A 45 -6.64 -8.29 15.20
N LEU A 46 -7.04 -8.56 13.96
CA LEU A 46 -6.13 -8.87 12.87
C LEU A 46 -5.48 -7.57 12.39
N ILE A 47 -4.16 -7.57 12.29
CA ILE A 47 -3.38 -6.52 11.64
C ILE A 47 -2.78 -7.13 10.37
N ALA A 48 -2.98 -6.44 9.25
CA ALA A 48 -2.40 -6.80 7.97
C ALA A 48 -1.21 -5.87 7.69
N GLU A 49 0.00 -6.43 7.66
CA GLU A 49 1.22 -5.68 7.35
C GLU A 49 1.67 -5.91 5.91
N PRO A 50 1.87 -4.83 5.12
CA PRO A 50 2.43 -4.95 3.78
C PRO A 50 3.92 -5.27 3.87
N PRO A 51 4.44 -6.16 3.01
CA PRO A 51 5.89 -6.36 2.85
C PRO A 51 6.61 -5.07 2.43
N ALA A 52 7.93 -5.02 2.65
CA ALA A 52 8.73 -3.81 2.51
C ALA A 52 8.71 -3.20 1.09
N ASP A 53 8.65 -4.04 0.05
CA ASP A 53 8.56 -3.64 -1.35
C ASP A 53 7.21 -2.97 -1.66
N LEU A 54 6.11 -3.61 -1.26
CA LEU A 54 4.76 -3.06 -1.40
C LEU A 54 4.60 -1.76 -0.60
N LYS A 55 5.12 -1.72 0.63
CA LYS A 55 5.12 -0.53 1.49
C LYS A 55 5.89 0.64 0.87
N ARG A 56 6.93 0.39 0.07
CA ARG A 56 7.66 1.44 -0.66
C ARG A 56 6.77 2.06 -1.75
N LEU A 57 6.11 1.23 -2.55
CA LEU A 57 5.17 1.68 -3.58
C LEU A 57 4.00 2.49 -2.98
N GLN A 58 3.41 1.98 -1.90
CA GLN A 58 2.30 2.64 -1.20
C GLN A 58 2.70 4.02 -0.67
N ARG A 59 3.88 4.13 -0.04
CA ARG A 59 4.37 5.41 0.48
C ARG A 59 4.60 6.43 -0.64
N TRP A 60 5.19 6.00 -1.75
CA TRP A 60 5.39 6.88 -2.89
C TRP A 60 4.04 7.35 -3.46
N PHE A 61 3.10 6.43 -3.67
CA PHE A 61 1.78 6.77 -4.19
C PHE A 61 1.01 7.73 -3.26
N ALA A 62 1.02 7.44 -1.96
CA ALA A 62 0.38 8.29 -0.96
C ALA A 62 0.97 9.70 -0.96
N ALA A 63 2.30 9.83 -1.00
CA ALA A 63 2.96 11.13 -1.03
C ALA A 63 2.69 11.91 -2.33
N GLN A 64 2.64 11.23 -3.48
CA GLN A 64 2.46 11.90 -4.78
C GLN A 64 1.01 12.24 -5.11
N TYR A 65 0.05 11.46 -4.62
CA TYR A 65 -1.35 11.60 -5.02
C TYR A 65 -2.25 11.85 -3.82
N LEU A 66 -2.26 10.95 -2.83
CA LEU A 66 -3.24 11.02 -1.73
C LEU A 66 -3.03 12.24 -0.84
N ALA A 67 -1.78 12.60 -0.53
CA ALA A 67 -1.45 13.76 0.29
C ALA A 67 -1.84 15.11 -0.34
N ARG A 68 -2.15 15.13 -1.65
CA ARG A 68 -2.57 16.32 -2.39
C ARG A 68 -4.09 16.40 -2.53
N LEU A 69 -4.83 15.37 -2.12
CA LEU A 69 -6.28 15.39 -2.16
C LEU A 69 -6.82 16.29 -1.04
N PRO A 70 -7.88 17.08 -1.31
CA PRO A 70 -8.50 17.90 -0.28
C PRO A 70 -9.09 16.99 0.81
N VAL A 71 -8.79 17.31 2.07
CA VAL A 71 -9.41 16.65 3.22
C VAL A 71 -10.75 17.32 3.46
N HIS A 72 -11.84 16.57 3.31
CA HIS A 72 -13.17 17.06 3.60
C HIS A 72 -13.31 17.34 5.11
N ARG A 73 -14.02 18.39 5.51
CA ARG A 73 -14.14 18.79 6.94
C ARG A 73 -14.77 17.73 7.85
N ALA A 74 -15.52 16.80 7.27
CA ALA A 74 -16.16 15.69 7.98
C ALA A 74 -15.34 14.39 7.99
N ALA A 75 -14.13 14.40 7.40
CA ALA A 75 -13.19 13.28 7.42
C ALA A 75 -12.37 13.25 8.72
#